data_AF-A0A534U803-F1
#
_entry.id   AF-A0A534U803-F1
#
_cell.length_a   1.000
_cell.length_b   1.000
_cell.length_c   1.000
_cell.angle_alpha   90.00
_cell.angle_beta   90.00
_cell.angle_gamma   90.00
#
_symmetry.space_group_name_H-M   'P 1'
#
loop_
_entity.id
_entity.type
_entity.pdbx_description
1 polymer ?
#
loop_
_entity_poly.entity_id
_entity_poly.type
_entity_poly.pdbx_seq_one_letter_code
_entity_poly.pdbx_strand_id
1 'polypeptide(L)'
;MADVAFAAGFRSIRQFNHAMLAHFRESPRRLRARRLSRGPAANAPSRKGLVVRLSYRPPFDWKGLLRFLARRATPGVEAVDRDVYRRTIGTPEAHGEIEVRHVPAERHVIMEIRLADHDDLIQVVERARRLFDLAADPLRIVGQLRRRPELRAAVDPRSGVRVPGAWDGFELAVRAVLGQQVTVAGATTLAGRLAGAFGTPVTAASAGLTHLFPTPDLLADADLGRIGIPRARAATIRALAAAVVDGTLRLDAAFDLDDAIARLVAIPGIGEWTAHYIAMRALGEADAFPASDLGLRRALGNGAGPLAARDVQRMAEAWRPWRAYAAMHLWATLEEER
;
A
#
# COMPACT_ATOMS: atom_id res chain seq x y z
N MET A 1 5.41 -29.22 6.93
CA MET A 1 4.86 -29.57 5.58
C MET A 1 3.35 -29.59 5.61
N ALA A 2 2.74 -30.23 6.61
CA ALA A 2 1.31 -30.13 6.88
C ALA A 2 0.86 -28.68 7.07
N ASP A 3 1.57 -27.92 7.92
CA ASP A 3 1.18 -26.54 8.26
C ASP A 3 1.24 -25.61 7.05
N VAL A 4 2.24 -25.79 6.17
CA VAL A 4 2.36 -25.04 4.91
C VAL A 4 1.24 -25.40 3.93
N ALA A 5 0.84 -26.68 3.86
CA ALA A 5 -0.25 -27.11 2.98
C ALA A 5 -1.59 -26.51 3.43
N PHE A 6 -1.87 -26.53 4.74
CA PHE A 6 -3.11 -25.99 5.28
C PHE A 6 -3.13 -24.45 5.26
N ALA A 7 -1.99 -23.79 5.55
CA ALA A 7 -1.85 -22.33 5.44
C ALA A 7 -2.00 -21.84 4.00
N ALA A 8 -1.59 -22.65 3.01
CA ALA A 8 -1.81 -22.37 1.59
C ALA A 8 -3.25 -22.69 1.11
N GLY A 9 -4.17 -23.02 2.02
CA GLY A 9 -5.59 -23.26 1.72
C GLY A 9 -5.92 -24.66 1.19
N PHE A 10 -4.97 -25.61 1.22
CA PHE A 10 -5.24 -26.98 0.81
C PHE A 10 -5.91 -27.74 1.94
N ARG A 11 -6.97 -28.50 1.62
CA ARG A 11 -7.72 -29.28 2.61
C ARG A 11 -7.03 -30.59 3.00
N SER A 12 -5.93 -30.94 2.33
CA SER A 12 -5.07 -32.06 2.71
C SER A 12 -3.66 -31.95 2.13
N ILE A 13 -2.71 -32.60 2.78
CA ILE A 13 -1.32 -32.73 2.31
C ILE A 13 -1.25 -33.43 0.95
N ARG A 14 -2.17 -34.38 0.69
CA ARG A 14 -2.22 -35.12 -0.58
C ARG A 14 -2.64 -34.21 -1.73
N GLN A 15 -3.62 -33.32 -1.52
CA GLN A 15 -4.04 -32.31 -2.49
C GLN A 15 -2.92 -31.31 -2.78
N PHE A 16 -2.22 -30.86 -1.73
CA PHE A 16 -1.05 -29.99 -1.87
C PHE A 16 0.07 -30.67 -2.67
N ASN A 17 0.44 -31.91 -2.34
CA ASN A 17 1.49 -32.65 -3.06
C ASN A 17 1.10 -32.89 -4.53
N HIS A 18 -0.18 -33.15 -4.81
CA HIS A 18 -0.67 -33.31 -6.18
C HIS A 18 -0.57 -32.00 -6.97
N ALA A 19 -0.97 -30.87 -6.37
CA ALA A 19 -0.82 -29.55 -6.99
C ALA A 19 0.65 -29.19 -7.24
N MET A 20 1.53 -29.52 -6.29
CA MET A 20 2.98 -29.31 -6.41
C MET A 20 3.60 -30.18 -7.51
N LEU A 21 3.21 -31.45 -7.62
CA LEU A 21 3.66 -32.34 -8.69
C LEU A 21 3.11 -31.92 -10.06
N ALA A 22 1.84 -31.49 -10.13
CA ALA A 22 1.24 -31.04 -11.37
C ALA A 22 1.91 -29.76 -11.92
N HIS A 23 2.31 -28.85 -11.03
CA HIS A 23 2.87 -27.56 -11.42
C HIS A 23 4.40 -27.58 -11.58
N PHE A 24 5.11 -28.22 -10.64
CA PHE A 24 6.58 -28.20 -10.60
C PHE A 24 7.21 -29.51 -11.09
N ARG A 25 6.40 -30.53 -11.43
CA ARG A 25 6.84 -31.89 -11.82
C ARG A 25 7.76 -32.58 -10.80
N GLU A 26 7.85 -32.04 -9.59
CA GLU A 26 8.72 -32.52 -8.52
C GLU A 26 7.98 -32.45 -7.18
N SER A 27 8.40 -33.28 -6.23
CA SER A 27 7.86 -33.23 -4.88
C SER A 27 8.45 -32.04 -4.11
N PRO A 28 7.71 -31.46 -3.14
CA PRO A 28 8.19 -30.32 -2.35
C PRO A 28 9.53 -30.56 -1.63
N ARG A 29 9.81 -31.81 -1.22
CA ARG A 29 11.10 -32.18 -0.62
C ARG A 29 12.26 -32.04 -1.60
N ARG A 30 12.08 -32.47 -2.86
CA ARG A 30 13.12 -32.35 -3.89
C ARG A 30 13.37 -30.91 -4.32
N LEU A 31 12.31 -30.10 -4.41
CA LEU A 31 12.42 -28.66 -4.67
C LEU A 31 13.24 -27.94 -3.59
N ARG A 32 12.98 -28.23 -2.30
CA ARG A 32 13.77 -27.68 -1.19
C ARG A 32 15.22 -28.14 -1.20
N ALA A 33 15.46 -29.44 -1.38
CA ALA A 33 16.82 -29.97 -1.46
C ALA A 33 17.63 -29.32 -2.58
N ARG A 34 17.01 -29.14 -3.76
CA ARG A 34 17.64 -28.49 -4.92
C ARG A 34 17.96 -27.01 -4.69
N ARG A 35 17.13 -26.31 -3.91
CA ARG A 35 17.40 -24.92 -3.55
C ARG A 35 18.61 -24.80 -2.61
N LEU A 36 18.70 -25.68 -1.61
CA LEU A 36 19.84 -25.72 -0.69
C LEU A 36 21.16 -26.08 -1.40
N SER A 37 21.11 -26.70 -2.58
CA SER A 37 22.28 -27.06 -3.40
C SER A 37 22.68 -26.00 -4.42
N ARG A 38 21.92 -24.91 -4.61
CA ARG A 38 22.24 -23.85 -5.59
C ARG A 38 22.94 -22.68 -4.91
N GLY A 39 24.16 -22.38 -5.37
CA GLY A 39 24.94 -21.23 -4.88
C GLY A 39 24.34 -19.87 -5.32
N PRO A 40 24.86 -18.75 -4.78
CA PRO A 40 24.27 -17.41 -4.89
C PRO A 40 24.05 -16.92 -6.34
N ALA A 41 24.88 -17.36 -7.28
CA ALA A 41 24.86 -16.90 -8.67
C ALA A 41 23.75 -17.53 -9.56
N ALA A 42 22.98 -18.50 -9.05
CA ALA A 42 21.93 -19.19 -9.81
C ALA A 42 20.52 -18.58 -9.65
N ASN A 43 20.38 -17.50 -8.88
CA ASN A 43 19.10 -16.86 -8.53
C ASN A 43 18.70 -15.72 -9.51
N ALA A 44 18.97 -15.89 -10.81
CA ALA A 44 18.37 -15.00 -11.79
C ALA A 44 16.85 -15.23 -11.81
N PRO A 45 16.01 -14.17 -11.79
CA PRO A 45 14.55 -14.32 -11.76
C PRO A 45 14.06 -15.16 -12.94
N SER A 46 13.13 -16.09 -12.67
CA SER A 46 12.58 -16.94 -13.74
C SER A 46 11.80 -16.09 -14.74
N ARG A 47 12.11 -16.20 -16.04
CA ARG A 47 11.38 -15.51 -17.12
C ARG A 47 9.87 -15.81 -17.14
N LYS A 48 9.44 -16.94 -16.57
CA LYS A 48 8.03 -17.24 -16.32
C LYS A 48 7.73 -16.87 -14.86
N GLY A 49 7.00 -15.78 -14.66
CA GLY A 49 6.53 -15.35 -13.34
C GLY A 49 5.46 -16.30 -12.79
N LEU A 50 5.31 -16.30 -11.47
CA LEU A 50 4.22 -16.98 -10.79
C LEU A 50 2.93 -16.16 -10.93
N VAL A 51 1.81 -16.81 -11.26
CA VAL A 51 0.51 -16.15 -11.39
C VAL A 51 -0.38 -16.52 -10.21
N VAL A 52 -0.84 -15.51 -9.47
CA VAL A 52 -1.74 -15.66 -8.33
C VAL A 52 -3.06 -14.94 -8.62
N ARG A 53 -4.18 -15.58 -8.28
CA ARG A 53 -5.52 -14.98 -8.35
C ARG A 53 -5.95 -14.53 -6.96
N LEU A 54 -6.31 -13.26 -6.82
CA LEU A 54 -6.75 -12.68 -5.55
C LEU A 54 -8.21 -12.22 -5.67
N SER A 55 -9.12 -12.98 -5.07
CA SER A 55 -10.56 -12.66 -5.08
C SER A 55 -10.89 -11.44 -4.22
N TYR A 56 -11.94 -10.72 -4.60
CA TYR A 56 -12.53 -9.60 -3.85
C TYR A 56 -14.07 -9.71 -3.83
N ARG A 57 -14.72 -8.97 -2.93
CA ARG A 57 -16.19 -8.84 -2.87
C ARG A 57 -16.66 -7.68 -3.76
N PRO A 58 -17.50 -7.86 -4.79
CA PRO A 58 -18.02 -6.73 -5.57
C PRO A 58 -19.02 -5.87 -4.76
N PRO A 59 -19.25 -4.60 -5.15
CA PRO A 59 -18.59 -3.87 -6.24
C PRO A 59 -17.12 -3.51 -5.96
N PHE A 60 -16.35 -3.24 -7.01
CA PHE A 60 -14.94 -2.86 -6.90
C PHE A 60 -14.57 -1.83 -7.98
N ASP A 61 -14.33 -0.59 -7.55
CA ASP A 61 -13.95 0.54 -8.41
C ASP A 61 -12.44 0.50 -8.72
N TRP A 62 -12.05 -0.47 -9.57
CA TRP A 62 -10.66 -0.65 -9.99
C TRP A 62 -10.09 0.60 -10.66
N LYS A 63 -10.89 1.28 -11.49
CA LYS A 63 -10.45 2.48 -12.23
C LYS A 63 -10.21 3.65 -11.28
N GLY A 64 -11.09 3.88 -10.30
CA GLY A 64 -10.89 4.88 -9.26
C GLY A 64 -9.66 4.56 -8.40
N LEU A 65 -9.49 3.30 -8.00
CA LEU A 65 -8.32 2.85 -7.24
C LEU A 65 -7.02 3.08 -8.02
N LEU A 66 -6.96 2.69 -9.30
CA LEU A 66 -5.77 2.89 -10.11
C LEU A 66 -5.48 4.36 -10.37
N ARG A 67 -6.50 5.20 -10.59
CA ARG A 67 -6.32 6.66 -10.72
C ARG A 67 -5.68 7.24 -9.46
N PHE A 68 -6.16 6.81 -8.30
CA PHE A 68 -5.63 7.24 -7.01
C PHE A 68 -4.17 6.83 -6.82
N LEU A 69 -3.81 5.58 -7.16
CA LEU A 69 -2.45 5.06 -7.09
C LEU A 69 -1.53 5.71 -8.14
N ALA A 70 -1.99 5.90 -9.38
CA ALA A 70 -1.21 6.46 -10.48
C ALA A 70 -0.70 7.88 -10.18
N ARG A 71 -1.56 8.76 -9.64
CA ARG A 71 -1.16 10.12 -9.22
C ARG A 71 -0.06 10.12 -8.15
N ARG A 72 0.07 9.00 -7.46
CA ARG A 72 0.95 8.76 -6.32
C ARG A 72 2.04 7.73 -6.67
N ALA A 73 2.17 7.27 -7.90
CA ALA A 73 3.14 6.22 -8.21
C ALA A 73 4.57 6.78 -8.09
N THR A 74 5.40 6.19 -7.24
CA THR A 74 6.79 6.62 -7.03
C THR A 74 7.62 6.30 -8.29
N PRO A 75 8.15 7.30 -9.03
CA PRO A 75 8.92 7.03 -10.24
C PRO A 75 10.10 6.10 -9.97
N GLY A 76 10.24 5.07 -10.81
CA GLY A 76 11.28 4.04 -10.66
C GLY A 76 10.94 2.89 -9.72
N VAL A 77 9.91 3.02 -8.89
CA VAL A 77 9.46 1.98 -7.93
C VAL A 77 8.07 1.45 -8.28
N GLU A 78 7.17 2.34 -8.70
CA GLU A 78 5.79 2.03 -9.08
C GLU A 78 5.49 2.58 -10.48
N ALA A 79 4.67 1.87 -11.24
CA ALA A 79 4.15 2.33 -12.52
C ALA A 79 2.68 1.92 -12.67
N VAL A 80 1.85 2.81 -13.20
CA VAL A 80 0.47 2.51 -13.56
C VAL A 80 0.25 2.91 -15.00
N ASP A 81 -0.06 1.93 -15.84
CA ASP A 81 -0.31 2.13 -17.27
C ASP A 81 -1.35 1.12 -17.76
N ARG A 82 -2.22 1.54 -18.69
CA ARG A 82 -3.24 0.70 -19.35
C ARG A 82 -4.02 -0.21 -18.38
N ASP A 83 -4.56 0.35 -17.30
CA ASP A 83 -5.31 -0.38 -16.26
C ASP A 83 -4.51 -1.49 -15.53
N VAL A 84 -3.18 -1.39 -15.53
CA VAL A 84 -2.28 -2.32 -14.85
C VAL A 84 -1.38 -1.57 -13.87
N TYR A 85 -1.33 -2.07 -12.63
CA TYR A 85 -0.39 -1.62 -11.61
C TYR A 85 0.87 -2.49 -11.63
N ARG A 86 2.04 -1.87 -11.55
CA ARG A 86 3.33 -2.55 -11.45
C ARG A 86 4.17 -1.92 -10.35
N ARG A 87 4.98 -2.73 -9.67
CA ARG A 87 6.01 -2.21 -8.77
C ARG A 87 7.17 -3.17 -8.58
N THR A 88 8.30 -2.63 -8.14
CA THR A 88 9.41 -3.41 -7.60
C THR A 88 9.09 -3.90 -6.19
N ILE A 89 9.61 -5.09 -5.86
CA ILE A 89 9.38 -5.78 -4.59
C ILE A 89 10.63 -6.54 -4.15
N GLY A 90 10.73 -6.86 -2.86
CA GLY A 90 11.80 -7.69 -2.30
C GLY A 90 12.76 -6.92 -1.40
N THR A 91 13.94 -7.49 -1.18
CA THR A 91 15.05 -6.93 -0.42
C THR A 91 16.22 -6.60 -1.37
N PRO A 92 17.25 -5.85 -0.92
CA PRO A 92 18.43 -5.60 -1.75
C PRO A 92 19.13 -6.86 -2.29
N GLU A 93 19.02 -7.98 -1.58
CA GLU A 93 19.64 -9.26 -1.94
C GLU A 93 18.73 -10.12 -2.84
N ALA A 94 17.41 -9.97 -2.71
CA ALA A 94 16.41 -10.76 -3.41
C ALA A 94 15.22 -9.89 -3.84
N HIS A 95 15.26 -9.42 -5.08
CA HIS A 95 14.26 -8.50 -5.63
C HIS A 95 13.63 -8.97 -6.93
N GLY A 96 12.55 -8.28 -7.27
CA GLY A 96 11.70 -8.61 -8.39
C GLY A 96 10.66 -7.53 -8.65
N GLU A 97 9.65 -7.91 -9.41
CA GLU A 97 8.51 -7.06 -9.71
C GLU A 97 7.20 -7.84 -9.62
N ILE A 98 6.12 -7.09 -9.37
CA ILE A 98 4.76 -7.58 -9.54
C ILE A 98 4.05 -6.78 -10.63
N GLU A 99 3.13 -7.44 -11.31
CA GLU A 99 2.16 -6.85 -12.21
C GLU A 99 0.75 -7.27 -11.79
N VAL A 100 -0.16 -6.32 -11.63
CA VAL A 100 -1.52 -6.57 -11.16
C VAL A 100 -2.55 -5.98 -12.12
N ARG A 101 -3.45 -6.84 -12.60
CA ARG A 101 -4.56 -6.48 -13.50
C ARG A 101 -5.90 -6.99 -12.98
N HIS A 102 -6.97 -6.31 -13.35
CA HIS A 102 -8.33 -6.64 -12.92
C HIS A 102 -9.04 -7.57 -13.91
N VAL A 103 -9.73 -8.59 -13.39
CA VAL A 103 -10.57 -9.51 -14.16
C VAL A 103 -11.99 -9.46 -13.59
N PRO A 104 -12.80 -8.46 -13.97
CA PRO A 104 -14.11 -8.20 -13.35
C PRO A 104 -15.10 -9.35 -13.52
N ALA A 105 -15.08 -10.03 -14.67
CA ALA A 105 -15.95 -11.16 -14.98
C ALA A 105 -15.80 -12.31 -13.97
N GLU A 106 -14.60 -12.47 -13.40
CA GLU A 106 -14.26 -13.56 -12.48
C GLU A 106 -14.02 -13.06 -11.03
N ARG A 107 -14.35 -11.79 -10.73
CA ARG A 107 -14.29 -11.19 -9.38
C ARG A 107 -12.94 -11.35 -8.68
N HIS A 108 -11.85 -11.24 -9.43
CA HIS A 108 -10.50 -11.27 -8.88
C HIS A 108 -9.57 -10.28 -9.59
N VAL A 109 -8.43 -10.01 -8.96
CA VAL A 109 -7.26 -9.44 -9.63
C VAL A 109 -6.25 -10.55 -9.87
N ILE A 110 -5.56 -10.50 -11.02
CA ILE A 110 -4.44 -11.38 -11.32
C ILE A 110 -3.17 -10.64 -10.97
N MET A 111 -2.33 -11.25 -10.13
CA MET A 111 -0.99 -10.77 -9.81
C MET A 111 0.04 -11.73 -10.41
N GLU A 112 0.86 -11.23 -11.34
CA GLU A 112 2.06 -11.91 -11.80
C GLU A 112 3.25 -11.47 -10.95
N ILE A 113 4.03 -12.42 -10.45
CA ILE A 113 5.19 -12.18 -9.59
C ILE A 113 6.43 -12.69 -10.31
N ARG A 114 7.43 -11.84 -10.48
CA ARG A 114 8.74 -12.19 -11.02
C ARG A 114 9.77 -11.89 -9.94
N LEU A 115 10.11 -12.89 -9.13
CA LEU A 115 11.03 -12.76 -8.01
C LEU A 115 12.17 -13.78 -8.14
N ALA A 116 13.38 -13.41 -7.70
CA ALA A 116 14.56 -14.27 -7.71
C ALA A 116 14.35 -15.57 -6.90
N ASP A 117 13.66 -15.45 -5.77
CA ASP A 117 13.24 -16.57 -4.95
C ASP A 117 11.77 -16.42 -4.49
N HIS A 118 11.26 -17.39 -3.71
CA HIS A 118 9.83 -17.44 -3.36
C HIS A 118 9.61 -17.71 -1.86
N ASP A 119 10.60 -17.45 -1.00
CA ASP A 119 10.42 -17.68 0.44
C ASP A 119 9.34 -16.78 1.04
N ASP A 120 9.23 -15.55 0.55
CA ASP A 120 8.28 -14.56 1.07
C ASP A 120 7.00 -14.42 0.23
N LEU A 121 6.64 -15.46 -0.53
CA LEU A 121 5.49 -15.43 -1.43
C LEU A 121 4.18 -15.11 -0.69
N ILE A 122 4.00 -15.65 0.53
CA ILE A 122 2.79 -15.39 1.33
C ILE A 122 2.73 -13.91 1.72
N GLN A 123 3.84 -13.32 2.14
CA GLN A 123 3.93 -11.92 2.54
C GLN A 123 3.69 -11.01 1.33
N VAL A 124 4.21 -11.36 0.15
CA VAL A 124 3.96 -10.66 -1.13
C VAL A 124 2.45 -10.66 -1.45
N VAL A 125 1.79 -11.81 -1.32
CA VAL A 125 0.34 -11.94 -1.53
C VAL A 125 -0.44 -11.10 -0.52
N GLU A 126 -0.10 -11.17 0.77
CA GLU A 126 -0.79 -10.40 1.81
C GLU A 126 -0.60 -8.89 1.66
N ARG A 127 0.60 -8.44 1.27
CA ARG A 127 0.86 -7.03 0.91
C ARG A 127 0.00 -6.58 -0.26
N ALA A 128 -0.13 -7.39 -1.31
CA ALA A 128 -1.01 -7.09 -2.43
C ALA A 128 -2.48 -7.02 -1.99
N ARG A 129 -2.95 -7.97 -1.17
CA ARG A 129 -4.33 -7.95 -0.64
C ARG A 129 -4.63 -6.68 0.15
N ARG A 130 -3.68 -6.19 0.96
CA ARG A 130 -3.79 -4.92 1.69
C ARG A 130 -3.71 -3.71 0.78
N LEU A 131 -2.75 -3.67 -0.15
CA LEU A 131 -2.58 -2.57 -1.10
C LEU A 131 -3.87 -2.29 -1.90
N PHE A 132 -4.58 -3.35 -2.30
CA PHE A 132 -5.83 -3.25 -3.05
C PHE A 132 -7.10 -3.37 -2.20
N ASP A 133 -6.98 -3.48 -0.87
CA ASP A 133 -8.10 -3.61 0.08
C ASP A 133 -9.11 -4.71 -0.31
N LEU A 134 -8.60 -5.88 -0.68
CA LEU A 134 -9.41 -6.97 -1.26
C LEU A 134 -10.31 -7.65 -0.23
N ALA A 135 -10.04 -7.45 1.06
CA ALA A 135 -10.81 -8.01 2.17
C ALA A 135 -12.09 -7.22 2.48
N ALA A 136 -12.20 -5.96 2.04
CA ALA A 136 -13.34 -5.12 2.41
C ALA A 136 -14.69 -5.68 1.94
N ASP A 137 -15.72 -5.40 2.74
CA ASP A 137 -17.12 -5.65 2.41
C ASP A 137 -17.80 -4.33 1.99
N PRO A 138 -17.76 -3.99 0.69
CA PRO A 138 -18.24 -2.70 0.22
C PRO A 138 -19.74 -2.53 0.48
N LEU A 139 -20.54 -3.58 0.39
CA LEU A 139 -21.99 -3.50 0.61
C LEU A 139 -22.31 -3.16 2.06
N ARG A 140 -21.59 -3.74 3.04
CA ARG A 140 -21.75 -3.40 4.45
C ARG A 140 -21.34 -1.95 4.74
N ILE A 141 -20.18 -1.56 4.23
CA ILE A 141 -19.59 -0.22 4.45
C ILE A 141 -20.50 0.86 3.87
N VAL A 142 -20.80 0.75 2.57
CA VAL A 142 -21.70 1.66 1.85
C VAL A 142 -23.07 1.70 2.49
N GLY A 143 -23.61 0.55 2.90
CA GLY A 143 -24.90 0.44 3.56
C GLY A 143 -25.02 1.24 4.86
N GLN A 144 -23.90 1.43 5.58
CA GLN A 144 -23.85 2.28 6.77
C GLN A 144 -23.62 3.74 6.41
N LEU A 145 -22.63 4.04 5.55
CA LEU A 145 -22.28 5.41 5.19
C LEU A 145 -23.41 6.15 4.47
N ARG A 146 -24.16 5.48 3.58
CA ARG A 146 -25.28 6.09 2.84
C ARG A 146 -26.45 6.56 3.71
N ARG A 147 -26.51 6.12 4.98
CA ARG A 147 -27.53 6.57 5.95
C ARG A 147 -27.27 7.99 6.43
N ARG A 148 -26.07 8.53 6.16
CA ARG A 148 -25.66 9.88 6.51
C ARG A 148 -25.94 10.82 5.32
N PRO A 149 -26.87 11.78 5.46
CA PRO A 149 -27.26 12.66 4.35
C PRO A 149 -26.06 13.35 3.67
N GLU A 150 -25.08 13.78 4.46
CA GLU A 150 -23.88 14.48 4.02
C GLU A 150 -22.91 13.60 3.21
N LEU A 151 -22.96 12.27 3.37
CA LEU A 151 -22.11 11.33 2.62
C LEU A 151 -22.84 10.70 1.43
N ARG A 152 -24.18 10.71 1.43
CA ARG A 152 -24.98 9.96 0.46
C ARG A 152 -24.65 10.32 -0.99
N ALA A 153 -24.47 11.61 -1.28
CA ALA A 153 -24.11 12.08 -2.62
C ALA A 153 -22.71 11.62 -3.07
N ALA A 154 -21.76 11.43 -2.14
CA ALA A 154 -20.42 10.92 -2.44
C ALA A 154 -20.37 9.39 -2.54
N VAL A 155 -21.29 8.69 -1.85
CA VAL A 155 -21.30 7.24 -1.71
C VAL A 155 -22.08 6.55 -2.83
N ASP A 156 -23.30 7.01 -3.12
CA ASP A 156 -24.23 6.35 -4.05
C ASP A 156 -23.63 6.16 -5.48
N PRO A 157 -22.91 7.15 -6.07
CA PRO A 157 -22.36 7.01 -7.42
C PRO A 157 -21.20 6.00 -7.52
N ARG A 158 -20.49 5.73 -6.43
CA ARG A 158 -19.22 4.97 -6.43
C ARG A 158 -19.14 3.96 -5.29
N SER A 159 -20.12 3.08 -5.17
CA SER A 159 -20.20 2.06 -4.12
C SER A 159 -19.03 1.04 -4.08
N GLY A 160 -18.17 1.00 -5.12
CA GLY A 160 -17.01 0.12 -5.20
C GLY A 160 -15.70 0.70 -4.64
N VAL A 161 -15.70 1.91 -4.08
CA VAL A 161 -14.52 2.58 -3.53
C VAL A 161 -13.88 1.74 -2.43
N ARG A 162 -12.54 1.77 -2.39
CA ARG A 162 -11.70 1.11 -1.39
C ARG A 162 -10.82 2.13 -0.67
N VAL A 163 -10.16 1.69 0.39
CA VAL A 163 -9.02 2.40 0.98
C VAL A 163 -7.75 1.75 0.45
N PRO A 164 -7.09 2.29 -0.59
CA PRO A 164 -5.84 1.70 -1.07
C PRO A 164 -4.85 1.60 0.08
N GLY A 165 -4.22 0.46 0.28
CA GLY A 165 -3.23 0.31 1.35
C GLY A 165 -1.88 0.92 0.99
N ALA A 166 -0.84 0.33 1.56
CA ALA A 166 0.55 0.51 1.18
C ALA A 166 1.20 -0.86 0.97
N TRP A 167 2.20 -0.92 0.09
CA TRP A 167 3.03 -2.11 -0.04
C TRP A 167 3.92 -2.31 1.19
N ASP A 168 4.49 -1.20 1.66
CA ASP A 168 5.34 -1.11 2.82
C ASP A 168 4.96 0.14 3.64
N GLY A 169 4.84 -0.02 4.95
CA GLY A 169 4.37 1.05 5.82
C GLY A 169 5.39 2.16 6.02
N PHE A 170 6.68 1.82 6.04
CA PHE A 170 7.76 2.81 6.12
C PHE A 170 7.85 3.62 4.84
N GLU A 171 7.80 2.97 3.67
CA GLU A 171 7.72 3.64 2.36
C GLU A 171 6.58 4.67 2.35
N LEU A 172 5.38 4.28 2.78
CA LEU A 172 4.25 5.21 2.84
C LEU A 172 4.49 6.34 3.85
N ALA A 173 5.01 6.06 5.03
CA ALA A 173 5.24 7.07 6.06
C ALA A 173 6.25 8.14 5.58
N VAL A 174 7.35 7.72 4.94
CA VAL A 174 8.30 8.63 4.30
C VAL A 174 7.59 9.49 3.24
N ARG A 175 6.76 8.87 2.40
CA ARG A 175 5.99 9.59 1.37
C ARG A 175 4.98 10.57 1.96
N ALA A 176 4.38 10.26 3.10
CA ALA A 176 3.48 11.16 3.80
C ALA A 176 4.23 12.41 4.30
N VAL A 177 5.44 12.25 4.84
CA VAL A 177 6.33 13.36 5.24
C VAL A 177 6.77 14.19 4.02
N LEU A 178 7.15 13.54 2.91
CA LEU A 178 7.48 14.23 1.66
C LEU A 178 6.30 15.04 1.11
N GLY A 179 5.07 14.58 1.33
CA GLY A 179 3.84 15.25 0.90
C GLY A 179 3.39 16.42 1.77
N GLN A 180 4.02 16.65 2.93
CA GLN A 180 3.67 17.77 3.79
C GLN A 180 3.85 19.11 3.07
N GLN A 181 2.81 19.94 3.08
CA GLN A 181 2.78 21.31 2.54
C GLN A 181 3.11 21.44 1.04
N VAL A 182 3.01 20.34 0.27
CA VAL A 182 3.25 20.35 -1.18
C VAL A 182 2.11 19.66 -1.94
N THR A 183 2.10 19.82 -3.26
CA THR A 183 1.14 19.09 -4.10
C THR A 183 1.48 17.61 -4.18
N VAL A 184 0.50 16.77 -4.53
CA VAL A 184 0.73 15.34 -4.77
C VAL A 184 1.82 15.11 -5.83
N ALA A 185 1.81 15.88 -6.93
CA ALA A 185 2.85 15.78 -7.97
C ALA A 185 4.24 16.16 -7.45
N GLY A 186 4.34 17.19 -6.61
CA GLY A 186 5.59 17.59 -5.95
C GLY A 186 6.11 16.50 -5.01
N ALA A 187 5.23 15.91 -4.21
CA ALA A 187 5.56 14.80 -3.32
C ALA A 187 6.07 13.58 -4.10
N THR A 188 5.37 13.19 -5.17
CA THR A 188 5.74 12.10 -6.07
C THR A 188 7.10 12.34 -6.74
N THR A 189 7.38 13.57 -7.15
CA THR A 189 8.69 13.96 -7.71
C THR A 189 9.81 13.78 -6.68
N LEU A 190 9.60 14.25 -5.43
CA LEU A 190 10.58 14.07 -4.36
C LEU A 190 10.79 12.60 -4.01
N ALA A 191 9.72 11.79 -3.99
CA ALA A 191 9.81 10.35 -3.75
C ALA A 191 10.64 9.65 -4.84
N GLY A 192 10.46 10.02 -6.12
CA GLY A 192 11.28 9.51 -7.21
C GLY A 192 12.76 9.89 -7.09
N ARG A 193 13.07 11.13 -6.70
CA ARG A 193 14.46 11.56 -6.43
C ARG A 193 15.07 10.78 -5.25
N LEU A 194 14.29 10.56 -4.20
CA LEU A 194 14.71 9.78 -3.04
C LEU A 194 15.01 8.32 -3.44
N ALA A 195 14.12 7.68 -4.20
CA ALA A 195 14.32 6.33 -4.70
C ALA A 195 15.52 6.24 -5.67
N GLY A 196 15.69 7.21 -6.58
CA GLY A 196 16.84 7.19 -7.51
C GLY A 196 18.18 7.47 -6.81
N ALA A 197 18.19 8.26 -5.75
CA ALA A 197 19.42 8.60 -5.02
C ALA A 197 19.80 7.51 -4.01
N PHE A 198 18.83 6.96 -3.29
CA PHE A 198 19.05 6.11 -2.12
C PHE A 198 18.46 4.70 -2.27
N GLY A 199 17.71 4.43 -3.34
CA GLY A 199 17.09 3.12 -3.56
C GLY A 199 18.11 2.09 -4.06
N THR A 200 17.76 0.82 -3.93
CA THR A 200 18.61 -0.26 -4.48
C THR A 200 18.25 -0.47 -5.96
N PRO A 201 19.21 -0.38 -6.90
CA PRO A 201 18.94 -0.64 -8.30
C PRO A 201 18.43 -2.07 -8.54
N VAL A 202 17.38 -2.21 -9.34
CA VAL A 202 16.79 -3.50 -9.71
C VAL A 202 17.23 -3.86 -11.13
N THR A 203 17.88 -5.01 -11.27
CA THR A 203 18.27 -5.56 -12.57
C THR A 203 17.06 -6.14 -13.31
N ALA A 204 16.94 -5.88 -14.62
CA ALA A 204 15.96 -6.50 -15.52
C ALA A 204 14.48 -6.24 -15.21
N ALA A 205 14.16 -5.15 -14.49
CA ALA A 205 12.79 -4.72 -14.33
C ALA A 205 12.25 -4.04 -15.61
N SER A 206 10.95 -4.16 -15.81
CA SER A 206 10.25 -3.67 -17.02
C SER A 206 9.49 -2.37 -16.73
N ALA A 207 8.97 -1.72 -17.77
CA ALA A 207 8.04 -0.58 -17.63
C ALA A 207 8.55 0.62 -16.80
N GLY A 208 9.85 0.92 -16.87
CA GLY A 208 10.45 2.07 -16.15
C GLY A 208 10.70 1.84 -14.66
N LEU A 209 10.46 0.62 -14.18
CA LEU A 209 10.88 0.18 -12.86
C LEU A 209 12.40 0.02 -12.83
N THR A 210 13.05 0.59 -11.83
CA THR A 210 14.52 0.73 -11.79
C THR A 210 15.10 0.57 -10.39
N HIS A 211 14.33 0.82 -9.33
CA HIS A 211 14.83 0.81 -7.96
C HIS A 211 13.82 0.16 -7.00
N LEU A 212 14.32 -0.46 -5.93
CA LEU A 212 13.57 -0.62 -4.69
C LEU A 212 13.54 0.70 -3.93
N PHE A 213 12.50 0.89 -3.11
CA PHE A 213 12.47 2.02 -2.19
C PHE A 213 13.59 1.88 -1.12
N PRO A 214 14.18 2.99 -0.63
CA PRO A 214 15.25 2.91 0.37
C PRO A 214 14.79 2.28 1.69
N THR A 215 15.67 1.53 2.34
CA THR A 215 15.40 0.89 3.64
C THR A 215 15.46 1.89 4.80
N PRO A 216 14.83 1.59 5.95
CA PRO A 216 14.96 2.39 7.17
C PRO A 216 16.42 2.60 7.58
N ASP A 217 17.23 1.53 7.64
CA ASP A 217 18.64 1.59 8.05
C ASP A 217 19.44 2.58 7.21
N LEU A 218 19.21 2.59 5.89
CA LEU A 218 19.89 3.52 5.00
C LEU A 218 19.44 4.97 5.22
N LEU A 219 18.13 5.20 5.39
CA LEU A 219 17.58 6.56 5.52
C LEU A 219 17.85 7.20 6.88
N ALA A 220 18.13 6.44 7.93
CA ALA A 220 18.48 6.97 9.24
C ALA A 220 19.71 7.90 9.17
N ASP A 221 20.72 7.52 8.37
CA ASP A 221 22.00 8.25 8.25
C ASP A 221 22.17 9.02 6.93
N ALA A 222 21.29 8.81 5.94
CA ALA A 222 21.40 9.40 4.61
C ALA A 222 21.38 10.93 4.58
N ASP A 223 22.27 11.55 3.79
CA ASP A 223 22.21 13.00 3.51
C ASP A 223 21.08 13.39 2.55
N LEU A 224 19.86 13.45 3.10
CA LEU A 224 18.65 13.83 2.37
C LEU A 224 18.64 15.28 1.84
N GLY A 225 19.58 16.14 2.30
CA GLY A 225 19.70 17.50 1.77
C GLY A 225 20.04 17.52 0.27
N ARG A 226 20.80 16.51 -0.20
CA ARG A 226 21.27 16.41 -1.59
C ARG A 226 20.16 16.27 -2.64
N ILE A 227 18.95 15.88 -2.22
CA ILE A 227 17.78 15.73 -3.12
C ILE A 227 16.80 16.89 -3.07
N GLY A 228 17.17 17.99 -2.40
CA GLY A 228 16.40 19.23 -2.33
C GLY A 228 15.23 19.18 -1.36
N ILE A 229 15.30 18.33 -0.32
CA ILE A 229 14.31 18.30 0.76
C ILE A 229 14.72 19.32 1.84
N PRO A 230 13.77 20.15 2.36
CA PRO A 230 14.02 21.04 3.48
C PRO A 230 14.57 20.31 4.71
N ARG A 231 15.48 20.96 5.44
CA ARG A 231 16.17 20.38 6.62
C ARG A 231 15.21 19.79 7.65
N ALA A 232 14.09 20.44 7.93
CA ALA A 232 13.10 19.94 8.88
C ALA A 232 12.48 18.60 8.42
N ARG A 233 12.08 18.49 7.14
CA ARG A 233 11.54 17.23 6.58
C ARG A 233 12.60 16.13 6.52
N ALA A 234 13.84 16.48 6.18
CA ALA A 234 14.95 15.54 6.23
C ALA A 234 15.15 14.99 7.66
N ALA A 235 15.12 15.85 8.68
CA ALA A 235 15.21 15.44 10.07
C ALA A 235 14.05 14.52 10.48
N THR A 236 12.82 14.83 10.07
CA THR A 236 11.64 13.97 10.34
C THR A 236 11.78 12.59 9.69
N ILE A 237 12.24 12.49 8.44
CA ILE A 237 12.45 11.20 7.77
C ILE A 237 13.52 10.37 8.50
N ARG A 238 14.62 11.00 8.93
CA ARG A 238 15.66 10.29 9.71
C ARG A 238 15.14 9.82 11.07
N ALA A 239 14.38 10.66 11.77
CA ALA A 239 13.77 10.30 13.05
C ALA A 239 12.77 9.14 12.90
N LEU A 240 11.94 9.18 11.86
CA LEU A 240 11.04 8.09 11.49
C LEU A 240 11.80 6.80 11.19
N ALA A 241 12.88 6.89 10.40
CA ALA A 241 13.71 5.74 10.06
C ALA A 241 14.38 5.12 11.30
N ALA A 242 14.97 5.94 12.17
CA ALA A 242 15.56 5.50 13.43
C ALA A 242 14.54 4.76 14.32
N ALA A 243 13.32 5.31 14.47
CA ALA A 243 12.26 4.69 15.26
C ALA A 243 11.76 3.34 14.69
N VAL A 244 11.88 3.14 13.37
CA VAL A 244 11.59 1.84 12.75
C VAL A 244 12.74 0.85 12.96
N VAL A 245 13.99 1.32 12.85
CA VAL A 245 15.20 0.49 13.05
C VAL A 245 15.31 0.00 14.49
N ASP A 246 15.05 0.86 15.48
CA ASP A 246 15.09 0.49 16.91
C ASP A 246 13.84 -0.25 17.40
N GLY A 247 12.81 -0.36 16.55
CA GLY A 247 11.56 -1.08 16.83
C GLY A 247 10.56 -0.33 17.72
N THR A 248 10.81 0.93 18.07
CA THR A 248 9.86 1.76 18.84
C THR A 248 8.58 2.07 18.05
N LEU A 249 8.69 2.13 16.71
CA LEU A 249 7.59 2.28 15.78
C LEU A 249 7.48 1.07 14.84
N ARG A 250 6.30 0.44 14.81
CA ARG A 250 5.98 -0.64 13.87
C ARG A 250 4.94 -0.16 12.86
N LEU A 251 5.15 -0.46 11.58
CA LEU A 251 4.31 0.00 10.48
C LEU A 251 3.71 -1.15 9.64
N ASP A 252 3.67 -2.36 10.21
CA ASP A 252 3.17 -3.57 9.56
C ASP A 252 1.69 -3.86 9.84
N ALA A 253 1.19 -3.47 11.02
CA ALA A 253 -0.22 -3.48 11.40
C ALA A 253 -0.44 -2.56 12.62
N ALA A 254 -1.67 -2.05 12.78
CA ALA A 254 -2.09 -1.43 14.03
C ALA A 254 -2.84 -2.46 14.89
N PHE A 255 -2.61 -2.40 16.20
CA PHE A 255 -3.40 -3.14 17.18
C PHE A 255 -4.54 -2.28 17.73
N ASP A 256 -4.29 -0.99 17.87
CA ASP A 256 -5.20 0.03 18.35
C ASP A 256 -4.90 1.34 17.62
N LEU A 257 -5.94 2.06 17.23
CA LEU A 257 -5.80 3.31 16.49
C LEU A 257 -5.16 4.40 17.37
N ASP A 258 -5.58 4.54 18.62
CA ASP A 258 -5.11 5.63 19.48
C ASP A 258 -3.63 5.44 19.85
N ASP A 259 -3.19 4.21 20.14
CA ASP A 259 -1.77 3.87 20.30
C ASP A 259 -0.96 4.14 19.03
N ALA A 260 -1.47 3.77 17.86
CA ALA A 260 -0.80 4.03 16.59
C ALA A 260 -0.62 5.54 16.34
N ILE A 261 -1.65 6.34 16.61
CA ILE A 261 -1.57 7.81 16.50
C ILE A 261 -0.57 8.38 17.50
N ALA A 262 -0.61 7.94 18.77
CA ALA A 262 0.30 8.42 19.81
C ALA A 262 1.78 8.17 19.44
N ARG A 263 2.11 6.96 18.96
CA ARG A 263 3.47 6.61 18.52
C ARG A 263 3.92 7.42 17.31
N LEU A 264 3.04 7.63 16.34
CA LEU A 264 3.36 8.42 15.14
C LEU A 264 3.59 9.89 15.48
N VAL A 265 2.74 10.49 16.32
CA VAL A 265 2.85 11.89 16.76
C VAL A 265 4.08 12.13 17.63
N ALA A 266 4.59 11.11 18.33
CA ALA A 266 5.84 11.20 19.09
C ALA A 266 7.06 11.47 18.19
N ILE A 267 6.98 11.20 16.88
CA ILE A 267 8.06 11.49 15.94
C ILE A 267 8.06 12.99 15.58
N PRO A 268 9.18 13.71 15.80
CA PRO A 268 9.25 15.14 15.50
C PRO A 268 8.93 15.49 14.04
N GLY A 269 7.91 16.33 13.84
CA GLY A 269 7.43 16.76 12.52
C GLY A 269 6.29 15.90 11.95
N ILE A 270 5.83 14.88 12.67
CA ILE A 270 4.59 14.16 12.36
C ILE A 270 3.47 14.71 13.27
N GLY A 271 2.49 15.38 12.65
CA GLY A 271 1.27 15.82 13.33
C GLY A 271 0.11 14.84 13.12
N GLU A 272 -1.02 15.08 13.79
CA GLU A 272 -2.20 14.21 13.73
C GLU A 272 -2.69 13.90 12.31
N TRP A 273 -2.67 14.88 11.41
CA TRP A 273 -3.05 14.66 10.01
C TRP A 273 -2.19 13.57 9.36
N THR A 274 -0.87 13.67 9.52
CA THR A 274 0.08 12.70 8.95
C THR A 274 -0.06 11.35 9.65
N ALA A 275 -0.25 11.34 10.98
CA ALA A 275 -0.46 10.12 11.74
C ALA A 275 -1.71 9.35 11.29
N HIS A 276 -2.87 10.02 11.18
CA HIS A 276 -4.09 9.40 10.69
C HIS A 276 -3.99 8.96 9.24
N TYR A 277 -3.28 9.71 8.39
CA TYR A 277 -3.03 9.31 7.01
C TYR A 277 -2.20 8.02 6.94
N ILE A 278 -1.16 7.89 7.77
CA ILE A 278 -0.34 6.68 7.87
C ILE A 278 -1.16 5.52 8.45
N ALA A 279 -1.90 5.72 9.54
CA ALA A 279 -2.74 4.68 10.13
C ALA A 279 -3.76 4.14 9.11
N MET A 280 -4.44 5.04 8.40
CA MET A 280 -5.41 4.71 7.35
C MET A 280 -4.81 3.85 6.23
N ARG A 281 -3.64 4.26 5.71
CA ARG A 281 -3.09 3.73 4.46
C ARG A 281 -2.06 2.61 4.67
N ALA A 282 -1.21 2.71 5.69
CA ALA A 282 -0.18 1.71 5.98
C ALA A 282 -0.69 0.63 6.93
N LEU A 283 -1.37 1.03 8.00
CA LEU A 283 -1.82 0.11 9.05
C LEU A 283 -3.17 -0.54 8.75
N GLY A 284 -3.89 -0.03 7.74
CA GLY A 284 -5.21 -0.53 7.34
C GLY A 284 -6.32 -0.15 8.30
N GLU A 285 -6.13 0.93 9.08
CA GLU A 285 -7.13 1.38 10.05
C GLU A 285 -8.35 1.99 9.37
N ALA A 286 -9.44 1.21 9.31
CA ALA A 286 -10.69 1.59 8.67
C ALA A 286 -11.38 2.78 9.33
N ASP A 287 -11.01 3.09 10.57
CA ASP A 287 -11.56 4.19 11.35
C ASP A 287 -10.61 5.39 11.49
N ALA A 288 -9.39 5.33 10.92
CA ALA A 288 -8.49 6.47 10.91
C ALA A 288 -9.01 7.59 10.00
N PHE A 289 -8.88 8.85 10.45
CA PHE A 289 -9.52 9.97 9.77
C PHE A 289 -8.74 11.29 9.93
N PRO A 290 -8.11 11.81 8.86
CA PRO A 290 -7.35 13.06 8.93
C PRO A 290 -8.27 14.30 8.82
N ALA A 291 -9.03 14.64 9.86
CA ALA A 291 -10.08 15.67 9.80
C ALA A 291 -9.63 17.08 9.38
N SER A 292 -8.35 17.41 9.58
CA SER A 292 -7.76 18.69 9.16
C SER A 292 -7.42 18.75 7.66
N ASP A 293 -7.61 17.66 6.92
CA ASP A 293 -7.35 17.58 5.49
C ASP A 293 -8.17 18.61 4.71
N LEU A 294 -7.47 19.42 3.90
CA LEU A 294 -8.10 20.48 3.12
C LEU A 294 -9.09 19.93 2.08
N GLY A 295 -8.81 18.76 1.50
CA GLY A 295 -9.73 18.08 0.58
C GLY A 295 -11.03 17.72 1.29
N LEU A 296 -10.95 16.99 2.41
CA LEU A 296 -12.13 16.59 3.18
C LEU A 296 -12.97 17.80 3.61
N ARG A 297 -12.31 18.85 4.12
CA ARG A 297 -12.96 20.09 4.53
C ARG A 297 -13.68 20.79 3.37
N ARG A 298 -13.11 20.77 2.16
CA ARG A 298 -13.73 21.33 0.95
C ARG A 298 -14.89 20.48 0.47
N ALA A 299 -14.72 19.16 0.41
CA ALA A 299 -15.76 18.23 -0.03
C ALA A 299 -17.02 18.36 0.83
N LEU A 300 -16.87 18.47 2.16
CA LEU A 300 -18.00 18.66 3.08
C LEU A 300 -18.57 20.08 3.07
N GLY A 301 -17.81 21.05 2.55
CA GLY A 301 -18.23 22.43 2.40
C GLY A 301 -19.27 22.67 1.31
N ASN A 302 -19.48 21.69 0.40
CA ASN A 302 -20.50 21.73 -0.66
C ASN A 302 -20.57 23.07 -1.42
N GLY A 303 -19.41 23.61 -1.81
CA GLY A 303 -19.31 24.87 -2.56
C GLY A 303 -19.35 26.16 -1.72
N ALA A 304 -19.70 26.10 -0.44
CA ALA A 304 -19.67 27.24 0.48
C ALA A 304 -18.26 27.56 1.03
N GLY A 305 -17.27 26.74 0.70
CA GLY A 305 -15.90 26.83 1.19
C GLY A 305 -15.56 25.78 2.24
N PRO A 306 -14.28 25.63 2.62
CA PRO A 306 -13.84 24.57 3.52
C PRO A 306 -14.38 24.74 4.94
N LEU A 307 -15.01 23.70 5.49
CA LEU A 307 -15.44 23.67 6.90
C LEU A 307 -14.26 23.76 7.87
N ALA A 308 -14.50 24.10 9.13
CA ALA A 308 -13.46 24.05 10.16
C ALA A 308 -13.16 22.59 10.55
N ALA A 309 -11.88 22.28 10.83
CA ALA A 309 -11.45 20.92 11.15
C ALA A 309 -12.20 20.32 12.36
N ARG A 310 -12.50 21.13 13.37
CA ARG A 310 -13.29 20.71 14.56
C ARG A 310 -14.72 20.26 14.21
N ASP A 311 -15.33 20.87 13.20
CA ASP A 311 -16.69 20.54 12.78
C ASP A 311 -16.68 19.25 11.98
N VAL A 312 -15.70 19.10 11.08
CA VAL A 312 -15.44 17.86 10.34
C VAL A 312 -15.16 16.70 11.30
N GLN A 313 -14.36 16.90 12.35
CA GLN A 313 -14.11 15.89 13.38
C GLN A 313 -15.41 15.45 14.07
N ARG A 314 -16.25 16.41 14.51
CA ARG A 314 -17.54 16.09 15.15
C ARG A 314 -18.50 15.33 14.23
N MET A 315 -18.57 15.72 12.96
CA MET A 315 -19.38 15.01 11.96
C MET A 315 -18.89 13.58 11.77
N ALA A 316 -17.58 13.39 11.72
CA ALA A 316 -16.96 12.10 11.45
C ALA A 316 -17.24 11.03 12.52
N GLU A 317 -17.53 11.42 13.77
CA GLU A 317 -17.92 10.46 14.81
C GLU A 317 -19.13 9.61 14.41
N ALA A 318 -20.06 10.16 13.63
CA ALA A 318 -21.23 9.43 13.14
C ALA A 318 -20.90 8.38 12.05
N TRP A 319 -19.67 8.39 11.51
CA TRP A 319 -19.24 7.50 10.42
C TRP A 319 -18.42 6.31 10.91
N ARG A 320 -18.15 6.23 12.22
CA ARG A 320 -17.49 5.07 12.82
C ARG A 320 -18.29 3.78 12.51
N PRO A 321 -17.60 2.64 12.29
CA PRO A 321 -16.14 2.47 12.30
C PRO A 321 -15.48 2.63 10.92
N TRP A 322 -16.09 3.38 9.98
CA TRP A 322 -15.69 3.43 8.57
C TRP A 322 -15.20 4.81 8.13
N ARG A 323 -14.63 5.61 9.03
CA ARG A 323 -14.22 6.99 8.72
C ARG A 323 -13.18 7.04 7.57
N ALA A 324 -12.29 6.06 7.45
CA ALA A 324 -11.35 5.98 6.32
C ALA A 324 -12.07 5.83 4.97
N TYR A 325 -13.12 5.01 4.91
CA TYR A 325 -13.92 4.85 3.69
C TYR A 325 -14.72 6.11 3.37
N ALA A 326 -15.28 6.78 4.39
CA ALA A 326 -15.93 8.08 4.22
C ALA A 326 -14.95 9.11 3.61
N ALA A 327 -13.71 9.17 4.12
CA ALA A 327 -12.66 10.02 3.56
C ALA A 327 -12.37 9.71 2.09
N MET A 328 -12.27 8.43 1.71
CA MET A 328 -12.04 8.04 0.31
C MET A 328 -13.20 8.44 -0.61
N HIS A 329 -14.44 8.30 -0.17
CA HIS A 329 -15.61 8.76 -0.93
C HIS A 329 -15.60 10.29 -1.12
N LEU A 330 -15.30 11.04 -0.05
CA LEU A 330 -15.21 12.51 -0.11
C LEU A 330 -14.05 13.00 -0.99
N TRP A 331 -12.90 12.33 -0.96
CA TRP A 331 -11.80 12.67 -1.88
C TRP A 331 -12.13 12.34 -3.33
N ALA A 332 -12.90 11.28 -3.58
CA ALA A 332 -13.28 10.86 -4.92
C ALA A 332 -14.16 11.89 -5.65
N THR A 333 -14.97 12.67 -4.94
CA THR A 333 -15.80 13.73 -5.55
C THR A 333 -14.94 14.88 -6.09
N LEU A 334 -13.84 15.22 -5.41
CA LEU A 334 -12.93 16.29 -5.82
C LEU A 334 -12.04 15.91 -7.02
N GLU A 335 -11.94 14.63 -7.34
CA GLU A 335 -11.23 14.16 -8.53
C GLU A 335 -12.09 14.25 -9.80
N GLU A 336 -13.41 14.45 -9.67
CA GLU A 336 -14.32 14.64 -10.82
C GLU A 336 -14.43 16.11 -11.26
N GLU A 337 -14.14 17.04 -10.35
CA GLU A 337 -14.18 18.49 -10.62
C GLU A 337 -12.96 19.03 -11.37
N ARG A 338 -11.97 18.18 -11.68
CA ARG A 338 -10.68 18.53 -12.31
C ARG A 338 -10.47 17.80 -13.62
#